data_AF-A0A7W9YFB2-F1
#
_entry.id   AF-A0A7W9YFB2-F1
#
_cell.length_a   1.000
_cell.length_b   1.000
_cell.length_c   1.000
_cell.angle_alpha   90.00
_cell.angle_beta   90.00
_cell.angle_gamma   90.00
#
_symmetry.space_group_name_H-M   'P 1'
#
loop_
_entity.id
_entity.type
_entity.pdbx_description
1 polymer ?
#
loop_
_entity_poly.entity_id
_entity_poly.type
_entity_poly.pdbx_seq_one_letter_code
_entity_poly.pdbx_strand_id
1 'polypeptide(L)'
;MNAPGEYPYDPSQPYGYHQPPPGGPGTPPPGGPYGPGTPPPPPGGAVPQAPVPKGFFGSLFDLSFRDFVTSKIIKLLYILWLVMIGLFTLSGIITAFTIMAIEPVSGFLTLVGAVLGGAIAVLITRVGLELLIVVFRISEDLSAIRQRGGF
;
A
#
# COMPACT_ATOMS: atom_id res chain seq x y z
N MET A 1 52.85 -18.92 6.62
CA MET A 1 52.22 -17.58 6.53
C MET A 1 51.55 -17.51 5.17
N ASN A 2 50.21 -17.62 5.11
CA ASN A 2 49.46 -17.56 3.85
C ASN A 2 49.02 -16.12 3.60
N ALA A 3 49.27 -15.62 2.39
CA ALA A 3 48.83 -14.28 1.95
C ALA A 3 47.29 -14.22 1.84
N PRO A 4 46.65 -13.07 2.14
CA PRO A 4 45.23 -12.90 1.87
C PRO A 4 44.98 -12.92 0.35
N GLY A 5 44.02 -13.74 -0.09
CA GLY A 5 43.68 -13.89 -1.51
C GLY A 5 43.19 -12.59 -2.11
N GLU A 6 43.84 -12.14 -3.18
CA GLU A 6 43.32 -11.09 -4.05
C GLU A 6 42.10 -11.63 -4.79
N TYR A 7 40.92 -11.12 -4.44
CA TYR A 7 39.70 -11.43 -5.19
C TYR A 7 39.67 -10.59 -6.48
N PRO A 8 39.42 -11.20 -7.65
CA PRO A 8 39.33 -10.47 -8.92
C PRO A 8 38.19 -9.44 -8.88
N TYR A 9 38.51 -8.20 -9.24
CA TYR A 9 37.52 -7.14 -9.40
C TYR A 9 36.69 -7.41 -10.67
N ASP A 10 35.41 -7.74 -10.49
CA ASP A 10 34.42 -7.91 -11.56
C ASP A 10 33.66 -6.59 -11.77
N PRO A 11 33.88 -5.87 -12.89
CA PRO A 11 33.28 -4.57 -13.16
C PRO A 11 31.81 -4.63 -13.61
N SER A 12 31.18 -5.82 -13.67
CA SER A 12 29.80 -5.98 -14.13
C SER A 12 28.73 -5.82 -13.04
N GLN A 13 29.12 -5.62 -11.78
CA GLN A 13 28.18 -5.46 -10.67
C GLN A 13 27.76 -3.98 -10.49
N PRO A 14 26.48 -3.61 -10.70
CA PRO A 14 26.00 -2.27 -10.37
C PRO A 14 26.04 -2.10 -8.85
N TYR A 15 26.55 -0.96 -8.38
CA TYR A 15 26.71 -0.59 -6.97
C TYR A 15 25.60 -1.14 -6.06
N GLY A 16 25.91 -2.22 -5.34
CA GLY A 16 25.00 -2.83 -4.38
C GLY A 16 24.87 -1.96 -3.14
N TYR A 17 23.67 -1.43 -2.90
CA TYR A 17 23.28 -0.88 -1.60
C TYR A 17 23.50 -1.95 -0.52
N HIS A 18 24.58 -1.82 0.25
CA HIS A 18 24.73 -2.56 1.50
C HIS A 18 23.70 -2.00 2.48
N GLN A 19 22.63 -2.75 2.73
CA GLN A 19 21.74 -2.49 3.86
C GLN A 19 22.53 -2.73 5.16
N PRO A 20 22.64 -1.75 6.08
CA PRO A 20 23.22 -2.01 7.38
C PRO A 20 22.29 -2.94 8.19
N PRO A 21 22.85 -3.89 8.97
CA PRO A 21 22.04 -4.78 9.80
C PRO A 21 21.27 -3.99 10.88
N PRO A 22 20.08 -4.47 11.31
CA PRO A 22 19.31 -3.81 12.36
C PRO A 22 20.11 -3.81 13.68
N GLY A 23 20.40 -2.62 14.19
CA GLY A 23 21.20 -2.41 15.39
C GLY A 23 20.52 -2.94 16.65
N GLY A 24 21.17 -3.88 17.34
CA GLY A 24 20.95 -4.12 18.76
C GLY A 24 21.66 -3.07 19.62
N PRO A 25 21.37 -2.98 20.94
CA PRO A 25 22.03 -2.03 21.83
C PRO A 25 23.53 -2.36 21.91
N GLY A 26 24.37 -1.54 21.29
CA GLY A 26 25.81 -1.77 21.19
C GLY A 26 26.54 -1.44 22.49
N THR A 27 27.22 -2.42 23.07
CA THR A 27 28.35 -2.18 23.98
C THR A 27 29.57 -1.76 23.15
N PRO A 28 30.30 -0.69 23.51
CA PRO A 28 31.48 -0.26 22.76
C PRO A 28 32.60 -1.31 22.88
N PRO A 29 33.33 -1.63 21.79
CA PRO A 29 34.45 -2.56 21.85
C PRO A 29 35.65 -1.95 22.59
N PRO A 30 36.46 -2.75 23.33
CA PRO A 30 37.62 -2.25 24.07
C PRO A 30 38.75 -1.87 23.10
N GLY A 31 39.42 -0.76 23.42
CA GLY A 31 40.34 -0.03 22.55
C GLY A 31 41.52 -0.84 21.98
N GLY A 32 41.75 -0.64 20.68
CA GLY A 32 43.00 -0.98 19.99
C GLY A 32 43.84 0.28 19.71
N PRO A 33 45.15 0.14 19.42
CA PRO A 33 46.10 1.25 19.40
C PRO A 33 45.85 2.18 18.20
N TYR A 34 45.87 3.47 18.50
CA TYR A 34 45.63 4.61 17.63
C TYR A 34 46.51 4.62 16.36
N GLY A 35 45.87 4.53 15.19
CA GLY A 35 46.47 4.90 13.91
C GLY A 35 46.24 6.40 13.60
N PRO A 36 47.14 7.08 12.88
CA PRO A 36 47.07 8.52 12.70
C PRO A 36 46.06 8.88 11.59
N GLY A 37 45.06 9.72 11.91
CA GLY A 37 44.41 10.55 10.89
C GLY A 37 42.88 10.66 10.82
N THR A 38 42.10 10.45 11.89
CA THR A 38 40.67 10.82 11.83
C THR A 38 40.46 12.25 12.35
N PRO A 39 39.91 13.18 11.54
CA PRO A 39 39.60 14.52 12.02
C PRO A 39 38.50 14.47 13.10
N PRO A 40 38.50 15.42 14.05
CA PRO A 40 37.49 15.45 15.10
C PRO A 40 36.08 15.68 14.52
N PRO A 41 35.04 15.03 15.06
CA PRO A 41 33.67 15.25 14.61
C PRO A 41 33.24 16.70 14.91
N PRO A 42 32.51 17.36 14.00
CA PRO A 42 32.06 18.73 14.20
C PRO A 42 31.05 18.82 15.37
N PRO A 43 31.09 19.88 16.21
CA PRO A 43 30.14 20.05 17.29
C PRO A 43 28.76 20.44 16.74
N GLY A 44 27.74 19.67 17.08
CA GLY A 44 26.36 20.14 17.09
C GLY A 44 25.72 20.43 15.73
N GLY A 45 25.79 19.49 14.79
CA GLY A 45 24.83 19.45 13.68
C GLY A 45 23.62 18.63 14.10
N ALA A 46 22.44 19.25 14.22
CA ALA A 46 21.19 18.50 14.32
C ALA A 46 21.13 17.54 13.13
N VAL A 47 21.24 16.24 13.42
CA VAL A 47 21.01 15.18 12.43
C VAL A 47 19.69 15.52 11.73
N PRO A 48 19.66 15.70 10.40
CA PRO A 48 18.41 15.78 9.67
C PRO A 48 17.66 14.48 10.01
N GLN A 49 16.63 14.58 10.85
CA GLN A 49 15.78 13.45 11.13
C GLN A 49 15.17 13.08 9.79
N ALA A 50 15.64 11.96 9.23
CA ALA A 50 15.01 11.36 8.06
C ALA A 50 13.51 11.28 8.36
N PRO A 51 12.64 11.78 7.46
CA PRO A 51 11.21 11.75 7.68
C PRO A 51 10.82 10.32 8.03
N VAL A 52 10.29 10.11 9.24
CA VAL A 52 9.87 8.78 9.70
C VAL A 52 8.85 8.29 8.66
N PRO A 53 9.12 7.19 7.93
CA PRO A 53 8.20 6.73 6.91
C PRO A 53 6.88 6.38 7.59
N LYS A 54 5.84 7.15 7.29
CA LYS A 54 4.49 6.95 7.81
C LYS A 54 4.03 5.57 7.33
N GLY A 55 3.80 4.64 8.27
CA GLY A 55 3.36 3.29 7.94
C GLY A 55 2.08 3.32 7.09
N PHE A 56 1.89 2.29 6.25
CA PHE A 56 0.78 2.18 5.28
C PHE A 56 -0.59 2.56 5.89
N PHE A 57 -0.87 2.10 7.11
CA PHE A 57 -2.11 2.41 7.84
C PHE A 57 -2.23 3.87 8.29
N GLY A 58 -1.13 4.53 8.65
CA GLY A 58 -1.10 5.94 9.01
C GLY A 58 -1.30 6.89 7.82
N SER A 59 -1.03 6.42 6.60
CA SER A 59 -1.32 7.15 5.37
C SER A 59 -2.75 6.92 4.85
N LEU A 60 -3.40 5.81 5.24
CA LEU A 60 -4.80 5.53 4.91
C LEU A 60 -5.79 6.38 5.73
N PHE A 61 -5.42 6.74 6.97
CA PHE A 61 -6.18 7.66 7.81
C PHE A 61 -5.70 9.13 7.68
N ASP A 62 -4.80 9.41 6.73
CA ASP A 62 -4.39 10.78 6.45
C ASP A 62 -5.45 11.44 5.54
N LEU A 63 -6.46 12.05 6.16
CA LEU A 63 -7.51 12.83 5.50
C LEU A 63 -6.99 14.15 4.88
N SER A 64 -5.67 14.35 4.86
CA SER A 64 -5.00 15.41 4.09
C SER A 64 -4.99 15.02 2.61
N PHE A 65 -6.03 15.43 1.87
CA PHE A 65 -6.19 15.24 0.42
C PHE A 65 -5.14 15.97 -0.44
N ARG A 66 -3.85 15.93 -0.10
CA ARG A 66 -2.81 16.77 -0.72
C ARG A 66 -1.89 16.05 -1.71
N ASP A 67 -1.71 14.74 -1.61
CA ASP A 67 -0.74 14.03 -2.47
C ASP A 67 -1.35 12.82 -3.17
N PHE A 68 -1.83 12.96 -4.42
CA PHE A 68 -1.92 11.90 -5.45
C PHE A 68 -2.31 10.46 -5.04
N VAL A 69 -3.09 10.27 -3.96
CA VAL A 69 -3.54 8.94 -3.51
C VAL A 69 -4.76 8.47 -4.29
N THR A 70 -5.35 9.35 -5.10
CA THR A 70 -6.60 9.14 -5.83
C THR A 70 -6.62 7.81 -6.59
N SER A 71 -5.66 7.55 -7.47
CA SER A 71 -5.63 6.31 -8.26
C SER A 71 -5.39 5.03 -7.43
N LYS A 72 -4.71 5.12 -6.28
CA LYS A 72 -4.50 3.97 -5.37
C LYS A 72 -5.72 3.68 -4.50
N ILE A 73 -6.40 4.72 -4.04
CA ILE A 73 -7.62 4.63 -3.22
C ILE A 73 -8.75 3.92 -3.97
N ILE A 74 -8.87 4.11 -5.28
CA ILE A 74 -9.95 3.49 -6.09
C ILE A 74 -9.85 1.96 -6.07
N LYS A 75 -8.65 1.40 -6.23
CA LYS A 75 -8.43 -0.05 -6.14
C LYS A 75 -8.79 -0.59 -4.75
N LEU A 76 -8.47 0.16 -3.70
CA LEU A 76 -8.82 -0.22 -2.33
C LEU A 76 -10.34 -0.18 -2.12
N LEU A 77 -11.02 0.88 -2.58
CA LEU A 77 -12.48 0.97 -2.53
C LEU A 77 -13.14 -0.18 -3.29
N TYR A 78 -12.60 -0.57 -4.46
CA TYR A 78 -13.13 -1.70 -5.22
C TYR A 78 -13.13 -2.99 -4.40
N ILE A 79 -11.97 -3.34 -3.84
CA ILE A 79 -11.83 -4.57 -3.04
C ILE A 79 -12.75 -4.49 -1.82
N LEU A 80 -12.81 -3.34 -1.15
CA LEU A 80 -13.69 -3.14 0.00
C LEU A 80 -15.17 -3.34 -0.37
N TRP A 81 -15.64 -2.72 -1.46
CA TRP A 81 -17.02 -2.87 -1.93
C TRP A 81 -17.33 -4.31 -2.33
N LEU A 82 -16.41 -4.97 -3.04
CA LEU A 82 -16.60 -6.36 -3.45
C LEU A 82 -16.72 -7.30 -2.25
N VAL A 83 -15.87 -7.10 -1.24
CA VAL A 83 -15.94 -7.85 0.03
C VAL A 83 -17.26 -7.59 0.75
N MET A 84 -17.68 -6.32 0.85
CA MET A 84 -18.94 -5.96 1.50
C MET A 84 -20.13 -6.61 0.80
N ILE A 85 -20.20 -6.54 -0.54
CA ILE A 85 -21.26 -7.20 -1.31
C ILE A 85 -21.25 -8.71 -1.05
N GLY A 86 -20.08 -9.35 -1.07
CA GLY A 86 -19.95 -10.77 -0.76
C GLY A 86 -20.48 -11.12 0.64
N LEU A 87 -20.16 -10.32 1.65
CA LEU A 87 -20.65 -10.51 3.02
C LEU A 87 -22.17 -10.31 3.12
N PHE A 88 -22.72 -9.27 2.47
CA PHE A 88 -24.17 -9.03 2.45
C PHE A 88 -24.92 -10.13 1.71
N THR A 89 -24.42 -10.59 0.57
CA THR A 89 -25.01 -11.71 -0.16
C THR A 89 -24.96 -13.00 0.66
N LEU A 90 -23.83 -13.30 1.31
CA LEU A 90 -23.70 -14.47 2.17
C LEU A 90 -24.65 -14.39 3.36
N SER A 91 -24.73 -13.25 4.03
CA SER A 91 -25.70 -13.02 5.10
C SER A 91 -27.14 -13.18 4.61
N GLY A 92 -27.47 -12.66 3.43
CA GLY A 92 -28.80 -12.79 2.83
C GLY A 92 -29.16 -14.25 2.52
N ILE A 93 -28.20 -15.04 2.04
CA ILE A 93 -28.39 -16.48 1.81
C ILE A 93 -28.68 -17.22 3.12
N ILE A 94 -27.92 -16.94 4.20
CA ILE A 94 -28.16 -17.55 5.51
C ILE A 94 -29.57 -17.18 6.01
N THR A 95 -29.94 -15.89 5.93
CA THR A 95 -31.28 -15.41 6.29
C THR A 95 -32.38 -16.07 5.45
N ALA A 96 -32.15 -16.32 4.17
CA ALA A 96 -33.13 -16.98 3.32
C ALA A 96 -33.43 -18.41 3.80
N PHE A 97 -32.40 -19.16 4.21
CA PHE A 97 -32.58 -20.51 4.76
C PHE A 97 -33.28 -20.50 6.12
N THR A 98 -33.04 -19.51 6.98
CA THR A 98 -33.74 -19.41 8.27
C THR A 98 -35.22 -19.08 8.07
N ILE A 99 -35.56 -18.20 7.12
CA ILE A 99 -36.96 -17.88 6.78
C ILE A 99 -37.65 -19.09 6.14
N MET A 100 -36.95 -19.84 5.26
CA MET A 100 -37.51 -21.00 4.57
C MET A 100 -37.99 -22.11 5.53
N ALA A 101 -37.41 -22.19 6.74
CA ALA A 101 -37.84 -23.13 7.77
C ALA A 101 -39.24 -22.84 8.33
N ILE A 102 -39.70 -21.57 8.25
CA ILE A 102 -41.02 -21.14 8.74
C ILE A 102 -41.98 -20.93 7.57
N GLU A 103 -41.54 -20.20 6.54
CA GLU A 103 -42.29 -19.90 5.33
C GLU A 103 -41.47 -20.25 4.08
N PRO A 104 -41.69 -21.43 3.47
CA PRO A 104 -40.85 -21.91 2.37
C PRO A 104 -40.83 -20.97 1.15
N VAL A 105 -41.99 -20.40 0.79
CA VAL A 105 -42.13 -19.53 -0.38
C VAL A 105 -41.36 -18.21 -0.18
N SER A 106 -41.55 -17.57 0.99
CA SER A 106 -40.86 -16.32 1.35
C SER A 106 -39.34 -16.52 1.45
N GLY A 107 -38.89 -17.63 2.04
CA GLY A 107 -37.48 -17.98 2.11
C GLY A 107 -36.87 -18.21 0.72
N PHE A 108 -37.58 -18.88 -0.18
CA PHE A 108 -37.13 -19.08 -1.56
C PHE A 108 -36.98 -17.76 -2.33
N LEU A 109 -37.99 -16.88 -2.25
CA LEU A 109 -37.94 -15.54 -2.85
C LEU A 109 -36.76 -14.72 -2.31
N THR A 110 -36.52 -14.80 -1.00
CA THR A 110 -35.40 -14.14 -0.34
C THR A 110 -34.05 -14.68 -0.82
N LEU A 111 -33.92 -16.00 -1.01
CA LEU A 111 -32.70 -16.63 -1.52
C LEU A 111 -32.37 -16.14 -2.93
N VAL A 112 -33.37 -16.19 -3.82
CA VAL A 112 -33.25 -15.70 -5.20
C VAL A 112 -32.92 -14.21 -5.20
N GLY A 113 -33.59 -13.42 -4.36
CA GLY A 113 -33.32 -11.99 -4.17
C GLY A 113 -31.91 -11.70 -3.66
N ALA A 114 -31.37 -12.49 -2.73
CA ALA A 114 -30.02 -12.31 -2.21
C ALA A 114 -28.95 -12.57 -3.28
N VAL A 115 -29.12 -13.65 -4.07
CA VAL A 115 -28.17 -14.01 -5.14
C VAL A 115 -28.26 -13.02 -6.30
N LEU A 116 -29.46 -12.74 -6.81
CA LEU A 116 -29.65 -11.77 -7.90
C LEU A 116 -29.26 -10.36 -7.46
N GLY A 117 -29.67 -9.95 -6.26
CA GLY A 117 -29.32 -8.66 -5.68
C GLY A 117 -27.80 -8.51 -5.51
N GLY A 118 -27.12 -9.56 -5.05
CA GLY A 118 -25.65 -9.61 -5.00
C GLY A 118 -25.01 -9.43 -6.37
N ALA A 119 -25.46 -10.19 -7.37
CA ALA A 119 -24.95 -10.09 -8.73
C ALA A 119 -25.17 -8.70 -9.34
N ILE A 120 -26.37 -8.13 -9.18
CA ILE A 120 -26.71 -6.78 -9.63
C ILE A 120 -25.85 -5.74 -8.90
N ALA A 121 -25.66 -5.87 -7.59
CA ALA A 121 -24.81 -4.97 -6.82
C ALA A 121 -23.35 -4.99 -7.34
N VAL A 122 -22.80 -6.16 -7.65
CA VAL A 122 -21.46 -6.28 -8.27
C VAL A 122 -21.42 -5.55 -9.62
N LEU A 123 -22.45 -5.72 -10.47
CA LEU A 123 -22.52 -5.04 -11.76
C LEU A 123 -22.61 -3.52 -11.62
N ILE A 124 -23.46 -3.02 -10.73
CA ILE A 124 -23.60 -1.58 -10.45
C ILE A 124 -22.27 -1.02 -9.94
N THR A 125 -21.63 -1.69 -8.98
CA THR A 125 -20.32 -1.30 -8.47
C THR A 125 -19.27 -1.28 -9.57
N ARG A 126 -19.28 -2.25 -10.50
CA ARG A 126 -18.36 -2.25 -11.65
C ARG A 126 -18.54 -1.01 -12.51
N VAL A 127 -19.77 -0.69 -12.89
CA VAL A 127 -20.08 0.48 -13.74
C VAL A 127 -19.72 1.78 -13.01
N GLY A 128 -20.08 1.90 -11.73
CA GLY A 128 -19.76 3.07 -10.91
C GLY A 128 -18.26 3.31 -10.77
N LEU A 129 -17.48 2.24 -10.60
CA LEU A 129 -16.03 2.33 -10.51
C LEU A 129 -15.37 2.59 -11.86
N GLU A 130 -15.88 2.03 -12.95
CA GLU A 130 -15.40 2.34 -14.30
C GLU A 130 -15.56 3.85 -14.57
N LEU A 131 -16.72 4.43 -14.27
CA LEU A 131 -16.95 5.88 -14.38
C LEU A 131 -15.98 6.69 -13.51
N LEU A 132 -15.78 6.26 -12.26
CA LEU A 132 -14.91 6.96 -11.31
C LEU A 132 -13.44 6.93 -11.77
N ILE A 133 -12.94 5.79 -12.26
CA ILE A 133 -11.60 5.66 -12.85
C ILE A 133 -11.46 6.56 -14.09
N VAL A 134 -12.46 6.59 -14.96
CA VAL A 134 -12.44 7.43 -16.17
C VAL A 134 -12.33 8.92 -15.83
N VAL A 135 -13.11 9.39 -14.86
CA VAL A 135 -13.03 10.79 -14.39
C VAL A 135 -11.64 11.13 -13.86
N PHE A 136 -11.05 10.24 -13.06
CA PHE A 136 -9.70 10.48 -12.53
C PHE A 136 -8.62 10.43 -13.60
N ARG A 137 -8.73 9.52 -14.57
CA ARG A 137 -7.83 9.48 -15.73
C ARG A 137 -7.86 10.79 -16.52
N ILE A 138 -9.05 11.37 -16.74
CA ILE A 138 -9.18 12.67 -17.39
C ILE A 138 -8.50 13.77 -16.56
N SER A 139 -8.62 13.75 -15.24
CA SER A 139 -7.94 14.75 -14.37
C SER A 139 -6.41 14.66 -14.43
N GLU A 140 -5.87 13.44 -14.56
CA GLU A 140 -4.44 13.20 -14.76
C GLU A 140 -3.99 13.69 -16.15
N ASP A 141 -4.76 13.39 -17.20
CA ASP A 141 -4.47 13.83 -18.58
C ASP A 141 -4.48 15.37 -18.70
N LEU A 142 -5.45 16.05 -18.06
CA LEU A 142 -5.52 17.52 -18.01
C LEU A 142 -4.33 18.15 -17.25
N SER A 143 -3.90 17.50 -16.16
CA SER A 143 -2.74 17.94 -15.39
C SER A 143 -1.45 17.85 -16.20
N ALA A 144 -1.31 16.79 -17.01
CA ALA A 144 -0.17 16.60 -17.91
C ALA A 144 -0.11 17.67 -19.02
N ILE A 145 -1.26 18.08 -19.57
CA ILE A 145 -1.34 19.16 -20.56
C ILE A 145 -0.94 20.51 -19.94
N ARG A 146 -1.39 20.80 -18.72
CA ARG A 146 -1.03 22.04 -18.01
C ARG A 146 0.49 22.15 -17.75
N GLN A 147 1.16 21.05 -17.44
CA GLN A 147 2.63 21.04 -17.27
C GLN A 147 3.40 21.24 -18.58
N ARG A 148 2.83 20.86 -19.73
CA ARG A 148 3.45 21.03 -21.05
C ARG A 148 3.13 22.36 -21.72
N GLY A 149 2.00 22.99 -21.36
CA GLY A 149 1.56 24.28 -21.90
C GLY A 149 2.04 25.51 -21.14
N GLY A 150 2.94 25.34 -20.16
CA GLY A 150 3.56 26.46 -19.45
C GLY A 150 4.59 27.19 -20.32
N PHE A 151 4.14 28.23 -21.02
CA PHE A 151 4.91 29.44 -21.26
C PHE A 151 4.80 30.36 -20.03
#